data_AF-A0A158RB54-F1
#
_entry.id   AF-A0A158RB54-F1
#
_cell.length_a   1.000
_cell.length_b   1.000
_cell.length_c   1.000
_cell.angle_alpha   90.00
_cell.angle_beta   90.00
_cell.angle_gamma   90.00
#
_symmetry.space_group_name_H-M   'P 1'
#
loop_
_entity.id
_entity.type
_entity.pdbx_description
1 polymer ?
#
loop_
_entity_poly.entity_id
_entity_poly.type
_entity_poly.pdbx_seq_one_letter_code
_entity_poly.pdbx_strand_id
1 'polypeptide(L)'
;MAVHGQSGLRWSLYPLLATMGLCEFFLGINHIIFCLPLYPFLIPITAAIFALITALHALFLRYPNRTDFVLQCISIVFGIFLLIISTAESFCGVESSLNDYEGKNYCKKISMSQALCYGLNYRVQGYQKSCSDLLRRFHHSLISKLGLTSHLTSIDLVISFSLSGLALAHTATCSTLAYYSAKENGYQIRSYHGQLVVSLTMIPAALLHRMYCCTYFNLWPALLVTFYSIFQSVITWKHRYQGKFIRLVNIIGSGAAMALIAVVSFGFFCTFTRSSMDYFPFQRHCYWPSNEYHYCQRVIDFRNPYPQWEREYVIAEVSAIQILINLWLCLSALILFTFSIKSAFTTNYTPGTILP
;
A
#
# COMPACT_ATOMS: atom_id res chain seq x y z
N MET A 1 34.03 15.81 15.93
CA MET A 1 33.36 15.50 17.20
C MET A 1 31.86 15.75 17.07
N ALA A 2 31.07 14.71 16.80
CA ALA A 2 29.58 14.70 16.90
C ALA A 2 29.05 13.25 16.78
N VAL A 3 29.75 12.26 17.34
CA VAL A 3 29.45 10.83 17.12
C VAL A 3 28.71 10.19 18.31
N HIS A 4 28.67 10.84 19.48
CA HIS A 4 28.04 10.26 20.68
C HIS A 4 26.52 10.47 20.79
N GLY A 5 25.90 11.35 19.98
CA GLY A 5 24.45 11.55 20.00
C GLY A 5 23.66 10.60 19.08
N GLN A 6 24.28 10.09 18.01
CA GLN A 6 23.61 9.22 17.02
C GLN A 6 23.46 7.77 17.49
N SER A 7 24.32 7.31 18.41
CA SER A 7 24.19 5.98 19.01
C SER A 7 22.96 5.91 19.92
N GLY A 8 22.72 6.93 20.77
CA GLY A 8 21.64 6.93 21.75
C GLY A 8 20.23 6.74 21.16
N LEU A 9 19.92 7.46 20.07
CA LEU A 9 18.63 7.33 19.37
C LEU A 9 18.45 5.93 18.76
N ARG A 10 19.51 5.33 18.22
CA ARG A 10 19.45 3.99 17.63
C ARG A 10 19.18 2.92 18.69
N TRP A 11 19.85 3.03 19.84
CA TRP A 11 19.66 2.11 20.95
C TRP A 11 18.30 2.23 21.63
N SER A 12 17.62 3.38 21.53
CA SER A 12 16.24 3.52 22.00
C SER A 12 15.20 3.01 21.00
N LEU A 13 15.51 2.99 19.70
CA LEU A 13 14.59 2.49 18.66
C LEU A 13 14.38 0.97 18.71
N TYR A 14 15.36 0.16 19.12
CA TYR A 14 15.17 -1.30 19.20
C TYR A 14 14.23 -1.73 20.34
N PRO A 15 14.35 -1.23 21.58
CA PRO A 15 13.35 -1.48 22.63
C PRO A 15 11.97 -0.95 22.24
N LEU A 16 11.90 0.21 21.57
CA LEU A 16 10.64 0.75 21.06
C LEU A 16 9.99 -0.18 20.01
N LEU A 17 10.79 -0.73 19.09
CA LEU A 17 10.30 -1.73 18.14
C LEU A 17 9.82 -3.00 18.84
N ALA A 18 10.50 -3.44 19.91
CA ALA A 18 10.07 -4.59 20.71
C ALA A 18 8.72 -4.34 21.40
N THR A 19 8.52 -3.15 22.00
CA THR A 19 7.24 -2.81 22.64
C THR A 19 6.13 -2.69 21.62
N MET A 20 6.38 -2.07 20.46
CA MET A 20 5.43 -2.04 19.35
C MET A 20 5.07 -3.44 18.88
N GLY A 21 6.06 -4.32 18.67
CA GLY A 21 5.83 -5.71 18.28
C GLY A 21 5.02 -6.50 19.31
N LEU A 22 5.26 -6.30 20.61
CA LEU A 22 4.43 -6.91 21.65
C LEU A 22 2.97 -6.41 21.60
N CYS A 23 2.78 -5.09 21.47
CA CYS A 23 1.44 -4.51 21.36
C CYS A 23 0.70 -5.01 20.11
N GLU A 24 1.37 -5.06 18.94
CA GLU A 24 0.83 -5.61 17.70
C GLU A 24 0.47 -7.08 17.87
N PHE A 25 1.28 -7.87 18.58
CA PHE A 25 1.01 -9.28 18.84
C PHE A 25 -0.26 -9.47 19.67
N PHE A 26 -0.39 -8.74 20.80
CA PHE A 26 -1.57 -8.83 21.66
C PHE A 26 -2.84 -8.32 20.97
N LEU A 27 -2.75 -7.21 20.24
CA LEU A 27 -3.86 -6.72 19.43
C LEU A 27 -4.20 -7.67 18.29
N GLY A 28 -3.21 -8.34 17.70
CA GLY A 28 -3.42 -9.39 16.70
C GLY A 28 -4.14 -10.61 17.25
N ILE A 29 -3.84 -11.01 18.49
CA ILE A 29 -4.61 -12.06 19.19
C ILE A 29 -6.06 -11.60 19.38
N ASN A 30 -6.28 -10.36 19.85
CA ASN A 30 -7.63 -9.81 20.00
C ASN A 30 -8.36 -9.73 18.65
N HIS A 31 -7.67 -9.37 17.56
CA HIS A 31 -8.20 -9.34 16.20
C HIS A 31 -8.80 -10.70 15.78
N ILE A 32 -8.12 -11.80 16.13
CA ILE A 32 -8.62 -13.17 15.88
C ILE A 32 -9.75 -13.53 16.84
N ILE A 33 -9.60 -13.25 18.13
CA ILE A 33 -10.61 -13.58 19.16
C ILE A 33 -11.95 -12.93 18.82
N PHE A 34 -11.95 -11.68 18.37
CA PHE A 34 -13.16 -10.96 17.98
C PHE A 34 -13.58 -11.21 16.52
N CYS A 35 -12.88 -12.08 15.78
CA CYS A 35 -13.20 -12.42 14.39
C CYS A 35 -13.31 -11.19 13.47
N LEU A 36 -12.41 -10.22 13.65
CA LEU A 36 -12.37 -9.00 12.85
C LEU A 36 -12.16 -9.33 11.36
N PRO A 37 -12.76 -8.59 10.42
CA PRO A 37 -12.85 -8.99 9.02
C PRO A 37 -11.54 -9.52 8.43
N LEU A 38 -10.42 -8.82 8.60
CA LEU A 38 -9.18 -9.21 7.94
C LEU A 38 -8.33 -10.21 8.76
N TYR A 39 -8.90 -10.84 9.79
CA TYR A 39 -8.20 -11.82 10.65
C TYR A 39 -7.61 -13.03 9.91
N PRO A 40 -8.20 -13.57 8.82
CA PRO A 40 -7.69 -14.79 8.18
C PRO A 40 -6.28 -14.65 7.64
N PHE A 41 -5.84 -13.41 7.37
CA PHE A 41 -4.51 -13.17 6.85
C PHE A 41 -3.42 -13.27 7.93
N LEU A 42 -3.78 -13.28 9.23
CA LEU A 42 -2.85 -13.34 10.37
C LEU A 42 -1.73 -12.27 10.31
N ILE A 43 -1.93 -11.22 9.51
CA ILE A 43 -0.92 -10.20 9.23
C ILE A 43 -0.45 -9.47 10.50
N PRO A 44 -1.34 -9.08 11.43
CA PRO A 44 -0.89 -8.47 12.69
C PRO A 44 0.08 -9.35 13.47
N ILE A 45 -0.17 -10.66 13.55
CA ILE A 45 0.70 -11.61 14.26
C ILE A 45 2.01 -11.81 13.53
N THR A 46 1.98 -12.02 12.22
CA THR A 46 3.21 -12.22 11.42
C THR A 46 4.11 -10.98 11.46
N ALA A 47 3.54 -9.78 11.27
CA ALA A 47 4.28 -8.52 11.37
C ALA A 47 4.91 -8.34 12.76
N ALA A 48 4.14 -8.60 13.82
CA ALA A 48 4.62 -8.54 15.19
C ALA A 48 5.78 -9.50 15.47
N ILE A 49 5.69 -10.75 15.00
CA ILE A 49 6.77 -11.75 15.18
C ILE A 49 8.04 -11.28 14.47
N PHE A 50 7.96 -10.78 13.24
CA PHE A 50 9.13 -10.25 12.53
C PHE A 50 9.71 -9.01 13.22
N ALA A 51 8.88 -8.11 13.76
CA ALA A 51 9.33 -6.97 14.55
C ALA A 51 10.09 -7.42 15.80
N LEU A 52 9.56 -8.40 16.53
CA LEU A 52 10.17 -8.95 17.75
C LEU A 52 11.48 -9.66 17.45
N ILE A 53 11.53 -10.50 16.41
CA ILE A 53 12.78 -11.15 15.97
C ILE A 53 13.82 -10.08 15.63
N THR A 54 13.44 -9.05 14.86
CA THR A 54 14.33 -7.96 14.47
C THR A 54 14.87 -7.19 15.68
N ALA A 55 13.99 -6.86 16.63
CA ALA A 55 14.36 -6.12 17.82
C ALA A 55 15.25 -6.94 18.76
N LEU A 56 14.89 -8.19 19.04
CA LEU A 56 15.66 -9.07 19.94
C LEU A 56 17.02 -9.41 19.34
N HIS A 57 17.08 -9.77 18.06
CA HIS A 57 18.33 -10.07 17.36
C HIS A 57 19.31 -8.89 17.47
N ALA A 58 18.84 -7.66 17.25
CA ALA A 58 19.66 -6.46 17.36
C ALA A 58 20.10 -6.14 18.81
N LEU A 59 19.22 -6.37 19.79
CA LEU A 59 19.53 -6.16 21.22
C LEU A 59 20.60 -7.13 21.73
N PHE A 60 20.59 -8.39 21.28
CA PHE A 60 21.57 -9.39 21.71
C PHE A 60 22.93 -9.23 21.05
N LEU A 61 22.99 -8.88 19.76
CA LEU A 61 24.26 -8.83 19.03
C LEU A 61 25.07 -7.55 19.29
N ARG A 62 24.48 -6.50 19.85
CA ARG A 62 25.13 -5.21 20.19
C ARG A 62 25.87 -4.46 19.05
N TYR A 63 25.99 -5.02 17.86
CA TYR A 63 26.58 -4.39 16.67
C TYR A 63 25.68 -4.63 15.45
N PRO A 64 25.55 -3.66 14.51
CA PRO A 64 24.84 -3.89 13.26
C PRO A 64 25.50 -5.00 12.47
N ASN A 65 24.66 -5.88 11.93
CA ASN A 65 25.06 -6.84 10.93
C ASN A 65 24.22 -6.66 9.65
N ARG A 66 24.67 -7.27 8.55
CA ARG A 66 23.92 -7.36 7.29
C ARG A 66 22.56 -8.03 7.48
N THR A 67 22.47 -8.97 8.41
CA THR A 67 21.23 -9.65 8.77
C THR A 67 20.22 -8.70 9.38
N ASP A 68 20.64 -7.74 10.22
CA ASP A 68 19.73 -6.72 10.78
C ASP A 68 19.11 -5.87 9.70
N PHE A 69 19.90 -5.46 8.69
CA PHE A 69 19.39 -4.70 7.56
C PHE A 69 18.30 -5.47 6.81
N VAL A 70 18.54 -6.75 6.51
CA VAL A 70 17.57 -7.59 5.80
C VAL A 70 16.30 -7.79 6.63
N LEU A 71 16.44 -8.09 7.93
CA LEU A 71 15.32 -8.25 8.85
C LEU A 71 14.48 -6.97 8.94
N GLN A 72 15.13 -5.81 9.05
CA GLN A 72 14.45 -4.51 9.03
C GLN A 72 13.70 -4.27 7.71
N CYS A 73 14.30 -4.59 6.56
CA CYS A 73 13.61 -4.49 5.26
C CYS A 73 12.38 -5.41 5.18
N ILE A 74 12.48 -6.65 5.66
CA ILE A 74 11.35 -7.59 5.71
C ILE A 74 10.26 -7.06 6.65
N SER A 75 10.64 -6.55 7.82
CA SER A 75 9.71 -5.96 8.81
C SER A 75 8.98 -4.75 8.23
N ILE A 76 9.65 -3.89 7.44
CA ILE A 76 9.01 -2.77 6.73
C ILE A 76 7.93 -3.28 5.79
N VAL A 77 8.20 -4.34 5.01
CA VAL A 77 7.22 -4.89 4.07
C VAL A 77 5.97 -5.36 4.82
N PHE A 78 6.13 -6.14 5.88
CA PHE A 78 5.00 -6.60 6.70
C PHE A 78 4.27 -5.45 7.39
N GLY A 79 5.00 -4.45 7.91
CA GLY A 79 4.41 -3.26 8.52
C GLY A 79 3.57 -2.45 7.52
N ILE A 80 4.00 -2.33 6.25
CA ILE A 80 3.23 -1.64 5.21
C ILE A 80 1.94 -2.42 4.89
N PHE A 81 2.02 -3.76 4.77
CA PHE A 81 0.82 -4.58 4.57
C PHE A 81 -0.16 -4.46 5.74
N LEU A 82 0.35 -4.50 6.98
CA LEU A 82 -0.47 -4.31 8.17
C LEU A 82 -1.12 -2.93 8.19
N LEU A 83 -0.38 -1.88 7.82
CA LEU A 83 -0.88 -0.51 7.76
C LEU A 83 -2.03 -0.40 6.75
N ILE A 84 -1.87 -0.92 5.53
CA ILE A 84 -2.92 -0.87 4.49
C ILE A 84 -4.19 -1.57 4.95
N ILE A 85 -4.05 -2.74 5.58
CA ILE A 85 -5.19 -3.57 6.00
C ILE A 85 -5.91 -2.93 7.19
N SER A 86 -5.19 -2.53 8.22
CA SER A 86 -5.77 -1.90 9.42
C SER A 86 -6.36 -0.52 9.15
N THR A 87 -5.78 0.27 8.24
CA THR A 87 -6.37 1.54 7.79
C THR A 87 -7.65 1.33 6.99
N ALA A 88 -7.69 0.34 6.09
CA ALA A 88 -8.90 -0.01 5.36
C ALA A 88 -10.02 -0.47 6.31
N GLU A 89 -9.67 -1.29 7.30
CA GLU A 89 -10.60 -1.79 8.31
C GLU A 89 -11.14 -0.68 9.22
N SER A 90 -10.26 0.16 9.78
CA SER A 90 -10.67 1.29 10.61
C SER A 90 -11.55 2.29 9.85
N PHE A 91 -11.20 2.60 8.60
CA PHE A 91 -12.01 3.47 7.75
C PHE A 91 -13.43 2.91 7.51
N CYS A 92 -13.53 1.61 7.22
CA CYS A 92 -14.82 0.96 6.99
C CYS A 92 -15.64 0.74 8.27
N GLY A 93 -14.99 0.56 9.42
CA GLY A 93 -15.66 0.50 10.73
C GLY A 93 -16.36 1.82 11.09
N VAL A 94 -15.73 2.96 10.81
CA VAL A 94 -16.31 4.30 11.05
C VAL A 94 -17.57 4.52 10.20
N GLU A 95 -17.51 4.21 8.90
CA GLU A 95 -18.62 4.42 7.97
C GLU A 95 -19.84 3.54 8.30
N SER A 96 -19.62 2.31 8.75
CA SER A 96 -20.70 1.42 9.20
C SER A 96 -21.40 1.96 10.45
N SER A 97 -20.63 2.54 11.39
CA SER A 97 -21.22 3.14 12.59
C SER A 97 -22.06 4.37 12.28
N LEU A 98 -21.66 5.20 11.30
CA LEU A 98 -22.40 6.41 10.94
C LEU A 98 -23.74 6.10 10.25
N ASN A 99 -23.76 5.10 9.36
CA ASN A 99 -24.97 4.75 8.61
C ASN A 99 -26.05 4.08 9.48
N ASP A 100 -25.69 3.42 10.58
CA ASP A 100 -26.64 2.84 11.53
C ASP A 100 -27.45 3.93 12.28
N TYR A 101 -26.89 5.13 12.43
CA TYR A 101 -27.56 6.27 13.06
C TYR A 101 -28.49 7.04 12.12
N GLU A 102 -28.24 7.04 10.80
CA GLU A 102 -28.97 7.94 9.88
C GLU A 102 -30.32 7.38 9.37
N GLY A 103 -30.67 6.13 9.65
CA GLY A 103 -31.97 5.57 9.27
C GLY A 103 -32.17 5.43 7.75
N LYS A 104 -32.95 4.42 7.37
CA LYS A 104 -33.21 4.05 5.97
C LYS A 104 -34.00 5.13 5.21
N ASN A 105 -33.31 6.15 4.70
CA ASN A 105 -33.87 7.07 3.71
C ASN A 105 -33.71 6.48 2.30
N TYR A 106 -34.83 6.09 1.72
CA TYR A 106 -34.97 5.57 0.36
C TYR A 106 -34.79 6.68 -0.70
N CYS A 107 -33.56 7.18 -0.88
CA CYS A 107 -33.04 7.78 -2.14
C CYS A 107 -31.59 8.29 -1.98
N LYS A 108 -30.71 7.58 -1.26
CA LYS A 108 -29.33 8.04 -1.05
C LYS A 108 -28.43 7.46 -2.15
N LYS A 109 -27.87 8.33 -3.01
CA LYS A 109 -26.81 7.97 -3.97
C LYS A 109 -25.66 7.32 -3.19
N ILE A 110 -25.34 6.06 -3.50
CA ILE A 110 -24.28 5.31 -2.80
C ILE A 110 -22.94 6.01 -3.02
N SER A 111 -22.23 6.30 -1.93
CA SER A 111 -20.91 6.91 -2.00
C SER A 111 -19.84 5.87 -2.41
N MET A 112 -18.74 6.34 -2.99
CA MET A 112 -17.61 5.50 -3.35
C MET A 112 -16.99 4.78 -2.14
N SER A 113 -16.92 5.46 -0.99
CA SER A 113 -16.41 4.88 0.27
C SER A 113 -17.31 3.77 0.79
N GLN A 114 -18.63 3.98 0.75
CA GLN A 114 -19.61 2.96 1.17
C GLN A 114 -19.53 1.72 0.29
N ALA A 115 -19.41 1.89 -1.02
CA ALA A 115 -19.27 0.78 -1.95
C ALA A 115 -17.96 0.00 -1.75
N LEU A 116 -16.84 0.68 -1.45
CA LEU A 116 -15.58 0.01 -1.10
C LEU A 116 -15.69 -0.81 0.20
N CYS A 117 -16.37 -0.27 1.21
CA CYS A 117 -16.52 -0.95 2.49
C CYS A 117 -17.48 -2.13 2.42
N TYR A 118 -18.58 -1.98 1.66
CA TYR A 118 -19.44 -3.10 1.29
C TYR A 118 -18.65 -4.17 0.52
N GLY A 119 -17.88 -3.70 -0.49
CA GLY A 119 -16.71 -4.31 -1.11
C GLY A 119 -15.99 -5.34 -0.25
N LEU A 120 -15.29 -4.78 0.73
CA LEU A 120 -14.37 -5.49 1.60
C LEU A 120 -15.11 -6.43 2.56
N ASN A 121 -16.20 -5.96 3.16
CA ASN A 121 -16.97 -6.74 4.12
C ASN A 121 -17.58 -7.99 3.47
N TYR A 122 -18.21 -7.86 2.30
CA TYR A 122 -18.83 -8.99 1.61
C TYR A 122 -17.85 -10.11 1.30
N ARG A 123 -16.64 -9.77 0.82
CA ARG A 123 -15.61 -10.78 0.47
C ARG A 123 -15.07 -11.55 1.68
N VAL A 124 -15.29 -10.99 2.86
CA VAL A 124 -14.72 -11.45 4.11
C VAL A 124 -15.77 -12.08 5.04
N GLN A 125 -17.04 -11.76 4.84
CA GLN A 125 -18.17 -12.20 5.64
C GLN A 125 -18.22 -13.71 5.86
N GLY A 126 -17.89 -14.51 4.84
CA GLY A 126 -17.85 -15.97 4.94
C GLY A 126 -16.84 -16.46 5.98
N TYR A 127 -15.65 -15.85 6.02
CA TYR A 127 -14.62 -16.17 7.01
C TYR A 127 -15.02 -15.72 8.40
N GLN A 128 -15.55 -14.51 8.53
CA GLN A 128 -16.03 -14.00 9.83
C GLN A 128 -17.11 -14.90 10.42
N LYS A 129 -18.08 -15.32 9.60
CA LYS A 129 -19.13 -16.24 10.04
C LYS A 129 -18.53 -17.54 10.54
N SER A 130 -17.63 -18.15 9.78
CA SER A 130 -16.93 -19.38 10.20
C SER A 130 -16.16 -19.22 11.51
N CYS A 131 -15.49 -18.08 11.72
CA CYS A 131 -14.79 -17.79 12.98
C CYS A 131 -15.76 -17.60 14.14
N SER A 132 -16.84 -16.84 13.94
CA SER A 132 -17.86 -16.62 14.96
C SER A 132 -18.54 -17.94 15.37
N ASP A 133 -18.74 -18.86 14.42
CA ASP A 133 -19.29 -20.18 14.70
C ASP A 133 -18.31 -21.03 15.53
N LEU A 134 -17.01 -20.98 15.22
CA LEU A 134 -15.96 -21.67 15.96
C LEU A 134 -15.81 -21.13 17.40
N LEU A 135 -15.77 -19.80 17.55
CA LEU A 135 -15.57 -19.13 18.83
C LEU A 135 -16.88 -18.85 19.59
N ARG A 136 -18.02 -19.33 19.08
CA ARG A 136 -19.35 -19.04 19.62
C ARG A 136 -19.48 -19.25 21.13
N ARG A 137 -18.94 -20.36 21.65
CA ARG A 137 -18.98 -20.66 23.10
C ARG A 137 -18.17 -19.65 23.91
N PHE A 138 -17.01 -19.25 23.38
CA PHE A 138 -16.16 -18.24 24.00
C PHE A 138 -16.85 -16.87 23.99
N HIS A 139 -17.39 -16.44 22.85
CA HIS A 139 -18.14 -15.19 22.74
C HIS A 139 -19.34 -15.13 23.68
N HIS A 140 -20.14 -16.21 23.76
CA HIS A 140 -21.26 -16.27 24.71
C HIS A 140 -20.80 -16.12 26.17
N SER A 141 -19.71 -16.79 26.56
CA SER A 141 -19.16 -16.64 27.91
C SER A 141 -18.62 -15.23 28.17
N LEU A 142 -18.02 -14.60 27.17
CA LEU A 142 -17.44 -13.25 27.28
C LEU A 142 -18.55 -12.20 27.41
N ILE A 143 -19.57 -12.32 26.57
CA ILE A 143 -20.78 -11.47 26.61
C ILE A 143 -21.50 -11.63 27.94
N SER A 144 -21.73 -12.86 28.42
CA SER A 144 -22.48 -13.09 29.66
C SER A 144 -21.75 -12.62 30.91
N LYS A 145 -20.41 -12.64 30.91
CA LYS A 145 -19.60 -12.25 32.07
C LYS A 145 -19.23 -10.78 32.10
N LEU A 146 -19.04 -10.15 30.94
CA LEU A 146 -18.59 -8.75 30.84
C LEU A 146 -19.69 -7.78 30.36
N GLY A 147 -20.88 -8.27 29.97
CA GLY A 147 -21.99 -7.43 29.53
C GLY A 147 -21.71 -6.69 28.22
N LEU A 148 -20.85 -7.24 27.35
CA LEU A 148 -20.20 -6.52 26.25
C LEU A 148 -21.07 -6.21 25.01
N THR A 149 -22.36 -6.53 25.01
CA THR A 149 -23.20 -6.54 23.79
C THR A 149 -23.28 -5.19 23.07
N SER A 150 -23.25 -4.08 23.81
CA SER A 150 -23.31 -2.72 23.26
C SER A 150 -21.99 -2.18 22.74
N HIS A 151 -20.86 -2.88 22.96
CA HIS A 151 -19.51 -2.35 22.74
C HIS A 151 -18.70 -3.08 21.67
N LEU A 152 -19.22 -4.15 21.05
CA LEU A 152 -18.45 -4.94 20.07
C LEU A 152 -17.95 -4.10 18.89
N THR A 153 -18.82 -3.29 18.27
CA THR A 153 -18.43 -2.39 17.17
C THR A 153 -17.39 -1.35 17.58
N SER A 154 -17.49 -0.82 18.81
CA SER A 154 -16.49 0.11 19.35
C SER A 154 -15.14 -0.57 19.62
N ILE A 155 -15.15 -1.83 20.03
CA ILE A 155 -13.93 -2.61 20.27
C ILE A 155 -13.22 -2.92 18.95
N ASP A 156 -13.97 -3.33 17.93
CA ASP A 156 -13.41 -3.62 16.60
C ASP A 156 -12.74 -2.38 16.01
N LEU A 157 -13.38 -1.21 16.16
CA LEU A 157 -12.84 0.07 15.74
C LEU A 157 -11.58 0.46 16.52
N VAL A 158 -11.58 0.32 17.86
CA VAL A 158 -10.41 0.62 18.69
C VAL A 158 -9.24 -0.31 18.37
N ILE A 159 -9.48 -1.60 18.16
CA ILE A 159 -8.43 -2.57 17.78
C ILE A 159 -7.84 -2.18 16.41
N SER A 160 -8.70 -1.97 15.41
CA SER A 160 -8.26 -1.65 14.04
C SER A 160 -7.52 -0.32 13.97
N PHE A 161 -8.03 0.70 14.68
CA PHE A 161 -7.38 2.00 14.76
C PHE A 161 -6.04 1.93 15.49
N SER A 162 -5.96 1.20 16.61
CA SER A 162 -4.71 1.02 17.35
C SER A 162 -3.67 0.26 16.52
N LEU A 163 -4.09 -0.78 15.80
CA LEU A 163 -3.23 -1.51 14.85
C LEU A 163 -2.73 -0.59 13.73
N SER A 164 -3.56 0.32 13.22
CA SER A 164 -3.11 1.28 12.20
C SER A 164 -2.04 2.25 12.71
N GLY A 165 -2.22 2.77 13.94
CA GLY A 165 -1.24 3.64 14.58
C GLY A 165 0.08 2.92 14.88
N LEU A 166 0.00 1.68 15.39
CA LEU A 166 1.17 0.85 15.64
C LEU A 166 1.89 0.47 14.34
N ALA A 167 1.17 0.08 13.29
CA ALA A 167 1.76 -0.25 12.00
C ALA A 167 2.48 0.96 11.36
N LEU A 168 1.92 2.16 11.52
CA LEU A 168 2.58 3.38 11.08
C LEU A 168 3.88 3.62 11.86
N ALA A 169 3.84 3.46 13.18
CA ALA A 169 5.01 3.65 14.03
C ALA A 169 6.08 2.56 13.79
N HIS A 170 5.67 1.31 13.60
CA HIS A 170 6.51 0.17 13.23
C HIS A 170 7.20 0.44 11.89
N THR A 171 6.45 0.79 10.84
CA THR A 171 7.05 1.09 9.53
C THR A 171 8.02 2.25 9.58
N ALA A 172 7.71 3.32 10.31
CA ALA A 172 8.59 4.48 10.49
C ALA A 172 9.86 4.12 11.27
N THR A 173 9.75 3.37 12.37
CA THR A 173 10.88 2.95 13.20
C THR A 173 11.79 1.99 12.44
N CYS A 174 11.23 0.97 11.77
CA CYS A 174 12.02 0.05 10.96
C CYS A 174 12.66 0.73 9.74
N SER A 175 12.00 1.69 9.09
CA SER A 175 12.60 2.47 7.99
C SER A 175 13.79 3.29 8.46
N THR A 176 13.67 3.91 9.63
CA THR A 176 14.75 4.67 10.27
C THR A 176 15.92 3.76 10.65
N LEU A 177 15.63 2.60 11.26
CA LEU A 177 16.63 1.59 11.60
C LEU A 177 17.34 1.02 10.36
N ALA A 178 16.59 0.72 9.28
CA ALA A 178 17.13 0.25 8.01
C ALA A 178 18.08 1.27 7.39
N TYR A 179 17.74 2.55 7.45
CA TYR A 179 18.62 3.62 6.97
C TYR A 179 19.92 3.71 7.78
N TYR A 180 19.85 3.64 9.11
CA TYR A 180 21.04 3.63 9.97
C TYR A 180 21.90 2.38 9.72
N SER A 181 21.27 1.20 9.66
CA SER A 181 21.93 -0.06 9.37
C SER A 181 22.61 -0.05 7.99
N ALA A 182 21.98 0.58 6.98
CA ALA A 182 22.58 0.76 5.68
C ALA A 182 23.85 1.62 5.72
N LYS A 183 23.79 2.75 6.43
CA LYS A 183 24.93 3.66 6.58
C LYS A 183 26.11 2.99 7.28
N GLU A 184 25.84 2.20 8.32
CA GLU A 184 26.89 1.58 9.15
C GLU A 184 27.53 0.37 8.48
N ASN A 185 26.74 -0.43 7.74
CA ASN A 185 27.26 -1.52 6.90
C ASN A 185 27.95 -1.02 5.62
N GLY A 186 27.97 0.29 5.36
CA GLY A 186 28.56 0.86 4.15
C GLY A 186 27.75 0.62 2.87
N TYR A 187 26.46 0.26 2.99
CA TYR A 187 25.56 0.12 1.84
C TYR A 187 25.27 1.50 1.25
N GLN A 188 25.74 1.75 0.04
CA GLN A 188 25.43 2.97 -0.69
C GLN A 188 24.04 2.84 -1.35
N ILE A 189 22.99 3.29 -0.66
CA ILE A 189 21.65 3.38 -1.25
C ILE A 189 21.63 4.53 -2.27
N ARG A 190 21.73 4.17 -3.55
CA ARG A 190 21.69 5.09 -4.69
C ARG A 190 20.30 5.18 -5.33
N SER A 191 20.12 6.15 -6.23
CA SER A 191 18.83 6.40 -6.89
C SER A 191 18.26 5.19 -7.65
N TYR A 192 19.10 4.35 -8.28
CA TYR A 192 18.62 3.18 -9.03
C TYR A 192 17.99 2.12 -8.11
N HIS A 193 18.39 2.05 -6.83
CA HIS A 193 17.76 1.15 -5.87
C HIS A 193 16.33 1.63 -5.56
N GLY A 194 16.17 2.94 -5.35
CA GLY A 194 14.85 3.55 -5.18
C GLY A 194 13.96 3.38 -6.42
N GLN A 195 14.52 3.57 -7.62
CA GLN A 195 13.81 3.32 -8.89
C GLN A 195 13.34 1.87 -8.97
N LEU A 196 14.20 0.90 -8.66
CA LEU A 196 13.84 -0.52 -8.70
C LEU A 196 12.70 -0.83 -7.72
N VAL A 197 12.80 -0.38 -6.47
CA VAL A 197 11.77 -0.61 -5.45
C VAL A 197 10.44 -0.02 -5.90
N VAL A 198 10.42 1.23 -6.36
CA VAL A 198 9.19 1.89 -6.85
C VAL A 198 8.63 1.16 -8.09
N SER A 199 9.50 0.66 -8.97
CA SER A 199 9.06 -0.10 -10.14
C SER A 199 8.39 -1.41 -9.74
N LEU A 200 8.95 -2.12 -8.76
CA LEU A 200 8.37 -3.36 -8.25
C LEU A 200 7.01 -3.11 -7.58
N THR A 201 6.86 -2.02 -6.83
CA THR A 201 5.56 -1.65 -6.24
C THR A 201 4.54 -1.19 -7.28
N MET A 202 4.97 -0.71 -8.45
CA MET A 202 4.06 -0.36 -9.54
C MET A 202 3.49 -1.57 -10.29
N ILE A 203 4.12 -2.75 -10.25
CA ILE A 203 3.63 -3.97 -10.95
C ILE A 203 2.16 -4.28 -10.60
N PRO A 204 1.77 -4.44 -9.31
CA PRO A 204 0.37 -4.70 -8.97
C PRO A 204 -0.56 -3.56 -9.41
N ALA A 205 -0.16 -2.30 -9.23
CA ALA A 205 -0.95 -1.15 -9.67
C ALA A 205 -1.18 -1.15 -11.19
N ALA A 206 -0.16 -1.51 -11.97
CA ALA A 206 -0.22 -1.57 -13.42
C ALA A 206 -1.12 -2.72 -13.93
N LEU A 207 -1.11 -3.87 -13.24
CA LEU A 207 -2.04 -4.96 -13.49
C LEU A 207 -3.48 -4.58 -13.14
N LEU A 208 -3.68 -3.94 -11.99
CA LEU A 208 -5.00 -3.44 -11.56
C LEU A 208 -5.54 -2.38 -12.51
N HIS A 209 -4.70 -1.47 -13.00
CA HIS A 209 -5.07 -0.45 -14.00
C HIS A 209 -5.71 -1.08 -15.23
N ARG A 210 -5.19 -2.23 -15.66
CA ARG A 210 -5.76 -2.99 -16.77
C ARG A 210 -7.04 -3.74 -16.37
N MET A 211 -7.01 -4.44 -15.24
CA MET A 211 -8.16 -5.24 -14.78
C MET A 211 -9.41 -4.40 -14.49
N TYR A 212 -9.23 -3.16 -14.03
CA TYR A 212 -10.32 -2.24 -13.72
C TYR A 212 -10.59 -1.23 -14.84
N CYS A 213 -10.10 -1.48 -16.07
CA CYS A 213 -10.38 -0.66 -17.25
C CYS A 213 -10.13 0.84 -17.04
N CYS A 214 -9.01 1.19 -16.37
CA CYS A 214 -8.64 2.60 -16.19
C CYS A 214 -8.39 3.27 -17.55
N THR A 215 -8.35 4.61 -17.58
CA THR A 215 -8.27 5.35 -18.85
C THR A 215 -6.98 4.98 -19.61
N TYR A 216 -7.08 4.76 -20.92
CA TYR A 216 -5.98 4.28 -21.77
C TYR A 216 -5.38 2.90 -21.36
N PHE A 217 -6.15 2.04 -20.68
CA PHE A 217 -5.67 0.70 -20.30
C PHE A 217 -5.20 -0.14 -21.50
N ASN A 218 -5.77 0.08 -22.68
CA ASN A 218 -5.46 -0.61 -23.93
C ASN A 218 -4.03 -0.35 -24.44
N LEU A 219 -3.42 0.78 -24.06
CA LEU A 219 -2.05 1.13 -24.44
C LEU A 219 -1.00 0.62 -23.45
N TRP A 220 -1.44 -0.03 -22.36
CA TRP A 220 -0.57 -0.56 -21.32
C TRP A 220 0.43 0.46 -20.74
N PRO A 221 0.05 1.73 -20.54
CA PRO A 221 1.01 2.80 -20.20
C PRO A 221 1.73 2.51 -18.88
N ALA A 222 0.99 2.08 -17.86
CA ALA A 222 1.56 1.72 -16.57
C ALA A 222 2.58 0.57 -16.67
N LEU A 223 2.24 -0.51 -17.39
CA LEU A 223 3.13 -1.66 -17.55
C LEU A 223 4.38 -1.32 -18.37
N LEU A 224 4.25 -0.56 -19.45
CA LEU A 224 5.38 -0.10 -20.25
C LEU A 224 6.37 0.73 -19.41
N VAL A 225 5.85 1.68 -18.63
CA VAL A 225 6.68 2.53 -17.75
C VAL A 225 7.33 1.69 -16.66
N THR A 226 6.62 0.73 -16.06
CA THR A 226 7.17 -0.18 -15.05
C THR A 226 8.29 -1.05 -15.59
N PHE A 227 8.13 -1.65 -16.78
CA PHE A 227 9.20 -2.46 -17.38
C PHE A 227 10.39 -1.59 -17.78
N TYR A 228 10.13 -0.42 -18.34
CA TYR A 228 11.18 0.52 -18.69
C TYR A 228 11.98 0.97 -17.45
N SER A 229 11.31 1.23 -16.33
CA SER A 229 11.98 1.67 -15.10
C SER A 229 12.80 0.56 -14.44
N ILE A 230 12.37 -0.70 -14.52
CA ILE A 230 13.20 -1.86 -14.15
C ILE A 230 14.46 -1.91 -15.03
N PHE A 231 14.28 -1.82 -16.35
CA PHE A 231 15.38 -1.81 -17.31
C PHE A 231 16.37 -0.65 -17.05
N GLN A 232 15.85 0.56 -16.85
CA GLN A 232 16.62 1.75 -16.47
C GLN A 232 17.43 1.51 -15.19
N SER A 233 16.84 0.88 -14.17
CA SER A 233 17.50 0.58 -12.91
C SER A 233 18.65 -0.41 -13.09
N VAL A 234 18.42 -1.49 -13.86
CA VAL A 234 19.43 -2.52 -14.16
C VAL A 234 20.60 -1.95 -14.95
N ILE A 235 20.34 -1.13 -15.98
CA ILE A 235 21.40 -0.51 -16.78
C ILE A 235 22.21 0.48 -15.97
N THR A 236 21.56 1.31 -15.17
CA THR A 236 22.21 2.32 -14.33
C THR A 236 23.09 1.65 -13.27
N TRP A 237 22.62 0.51 -12.72
CA TRP A 237 23.41 -0.31 -11.82
C TRP A 237 24.65 -0.92 -12.52
N LYS A 238 24.44 -1.59 -13.66
CA LYS A 238 25.52 -2.26 -14.42
C LYS A 238 26.66 -1.32 -14.80
N HIS A 239 26.34 -0.10 -15.22
CA HIS A 239 27.33 0.85 -15.74
C HIS A 239 27.69 1.98 -14.74
N ARG A 240 27.33 1.82 -13.45
CA ARG A 240 27.73 2.70 -12.34
C ARG A 240 27.58 4.21 -12.63
N TYR A 241 26.49 4.62 -13.32
CA TYR A 241 26.19 6.02 -13.71
C TYR A 241 27.11 6.67 -14.74
N GLN A 242 28.03 5.94 -15.36
CA GLN A 242 28.99 6.52 -16.31
C GLN A 242 28.54 6.36 -17.77
N GLY A 243 28.50 7.47 -18.49
CA GLY A 243 28.32 7.49 -19.94
C GLY A 243 27.10 8.25 -20.43
N LYS A 244 27.21 8.77 -21.65
CA LYS A 244 26.14 9.55 -22.32
C LYS A 244 24.86 8.71 -22.50
N PHE A 245 25.00 7.41 -22.73
CA PHE A 245 23.88 6.48 -22.90
C PHE A 245 23.02 6.35 -21.64
N ILE A 246 23.62 6.22 -20.45
CA ILE A 246 22.85 6.12 -19.20
C ILE A 246 22.08 7.42 -18.93
N ARG A 247 22.69 8.57 -19.21
CA ARG A 247 22.00 9.86 -19.08
C ARG A 247 20.78 9.92 -20.00
N LEU A 248 20.94 9.49 -21.25
CA LEU A 248 19.82 9.39 -22.19
C LEU A 248 18.71 8.46 -21.67
N VAL A 249 19.06 7.26 -21.19
CA VAL A 249 18.10 6.31 -20.60
C VAL A 249 17.34 6.92 -19.42
N ASN A 250 18.02 7.69 -18.56
CA ASN A 250 17.38 8.37 -17.43
C ASN A 250 16.50 9.56 -17.86
N ILE A 251 16.89 10.31 -18.89
CA ILE A 251 16.07 11.38 -19.47
C ILE A 251 14.79 10.78 -20.08
N ILE A 252 14.90 9.72 -20.87
CA ILE A 252 13.74 9.01 -21.43
C ILE A 252 12.86 8.47 -20.29
N GLY A 253 13.46 7.91 -19.23
CA GLY A 253 12.72 7.46 -18.05
C GLY A 253 11.95 8.57 -17.35
N SER A 254 12.54 9.76 -17.23
CA SER A 254 11.85 10.93 -16.68
C SER A 254 10.69 11.38 -17.57
N GLY A 255 10.85 11.34 -18.90
CA GLY A 255 9.78 11.63 -19.86
C GLY A 255 8.64 10.61 -19.79
N ALA A 256 8.97 9.31 -19.67
CA ALA A 256 8.00 8.24 -19.52
C ALA A 256 7.21 8.36 -18.20
N ALA A 257 7.88 8.71 -17.10
CA ALA A 257 7.22 8.99 -15.82
C ALA A 257 6.26 10.17 -15.92
N MET A 258 6.65 11.26 -16.58
CA MET A 258 5.77 12.42 -16.82
C MET A 258 4.58 12.07 -17.72
N ALA A 259 4.79 11.27 -18.77
CA ALA A 259 3.71 10.78 -19.62
C ALA A 259 2.70 9.95 -18.80
N LEU A 260 3.17 9.10 -17.88
CA LEU A 260 2.31 8.34 -16.99
C LEU A 260 1.51 9.26 -16.06
N ILE A 261 2.15 10.28 -15.47
CA ILE A 261 1.45 11.28 -14.64
C ILE A 261 0.32 11.95 -15.44
N ALA A 262 0.57 12.33 -16.70
CA ALA A 262 -0.43 12.94 -17.56
C ALA A 262 -1.61 12.00 -17.84
N VAL A 263 -1.32 10.75 -18.22
CA VAL A 263 -2.34 9.70 -18.46
C VAL A 263 -3.20 9.48 -17.22
N VAL A 264 -2.57 9.34 -16.06
CA VAL A 264 -3.25 9.06 -14.79
C VAL A 264 -4.03 10.27 -14.29
N SER A 265 -3.52 11.49 -14.48
CA SER A 265 -4.25 12.73 -14.19
C SER A 265 -5.50 12.86 -15.05
N PHE A 266 -5.41 12.49 -16.32
CA PHE A 266 -6.58 12.41 -17.20
C PHE A 266 -7.56 11.31 -16.73
N GLY A 267 -7.05 10.18 -16.24
CA GLY A 267 -7.85 9.13 -15.62
C GLY A 267 -8.63 9.57 -14.38
N PHE A 268 -8.01 10.39 -13.52
CA PHE A 268 -8.71 11.05 -12.41
C PHE A 268 -9.84 11.93 -12.91
N PHE A 269 -9.53 12.83 -13.85
CA PHE A 269 -10.53 13.72 -14.45
C PHE A 269 -11.72 12.92 -14.98
N CYS A 270 -11.48 11.90 -15.80
CA CYS A 270 -12.53 11.03 -16.33
C CYS A 270 -13.38 10.36 -15.25
N THR A 271 -12.76 9.88 -14.18
CA THR A 271 -13.50 9.20 -13.10
C THR A 271 -14.34 10.17 -12.29
N PHE A 272 -13.81 11.35 -11.95
CA PHE A 272 -14.55 12.39 -11.23
C PHE A 272 -15.69 12.97 -12.06
N THR A 273 -15.44 13.31 -13.33
CA THR A 273 -16.47 13.91 -14.18
C THR A 273 -17.59 12.92 -14.44
N ARG A 274 -17.30 11.61 -14.60
CA ARG A 274 -18.33 10.57 -14.72
C ARG A 274 -19.25 10.48 -13.50
N SER A 275 -18.73 10.75 -12.30
CA SER A 275 -19.52 10.68 -11.07
C SER A 275 -20.33 11.95 -10.79
N SER A 276 -19.94 13.08 -11.38
CA SER A 276 -20.50 14.40 -11.12
C SER A 276 -21.38 14.95 -12.25
N MET A 277 -21.18 14.52 -13.50
CA MET A 277 -21.85 15.09 -14.67
C MET A 277 -22.27 14.01 -15.68
N ASP A 278 -23.47 14.15 -16.25
CA ASP A 278 -24.00 13.20 -17.22
C ASP A 278 -23.38 13.35 -18.62
N TYR A 279 -22.94 14.57 -18.99
CA TYR A 279 -22.33 14.86 -20.29
C TYR A 279 -21.23 15.91 -20.19
N PHE A 280 -20.11 15.69 -20.89
CA PHE A 280 -19.01 16.66 -20.98
C PHE A 280 -18.20 16.51 -22.29
N PRO A 281 -17.55 17.57 -22.80
CA PRO A 281 -16.94 17.59 -24.14
C PRO A 281 -15.88 16.51 -24.41
N PHE A 282 -15.23 15.98 -23.36
CA PHE A 282 -14.16 14.99 -23.46
C PHE A 282 -14.60 13.56 -23.12
N GLN A 283 -15.90 13.32 -22.95
CA GLN A 283 -16.45 12.02 -22.53
C GLN A 283 -16.02 10.88 -23.45
N ARG A 284 -15.88 11.15 -24.76
CA ARG A 284 -15.38 10.17 -25.74
C ARG A 284 -13.98 9.63 -25.40
N HIS A 285 -13.10 10.47 -24.84
CA HIS A 285 -11.72 10.09 -24.53
C HIS A 285 -11.64 9.23 -23.26
N CYS A 286 -12.59 9.39 -22.34
CA CYS A 286 -12.70 8.57 -21.14
C CYS A 286 -13.12 7.12 -21.43
N TYR A 287 -13.77 6.90 -22.57
CA TYR A 287 -14.22 5.59 -23.04
C TYR A 287 -13.41 5.08 -24.23
N TRP A 288 -12.25 5.66 -24.51
CA TRP A 288 -11.47 5.28 -25.68
C TRP A 288 -10.54 4.10 -25.40
N PRO A 289 -10.51 3.07 -26.29
CA PRO A 289 -11.39 2.84 -27.43
C PRO A 289 -12.71 2.18 -26.99
N SER A 290 -13.84 2.62 -27.57
CA SER A 290 -15.20 2.28 -27.08
C SER A 290 -15.46 0.78 -27.02
N ASN A 291 -15.10 0.03 -28.06
CA ASN A 291 -15.39 -1.39 -28.14
C ASN A 291 -14.64 -2.20 -27.06
N GLU A 292 -13.35 -1.91 -26.88
CA GLU A 292 -12.56 -2.59 -25.85
C GLU A 292 -12.96 -2.14 -24.45
N TYR A 293 -13.31 -0.87 -24.27
CA TYR A 293 -13.77 -0.35 -22.99
C TYR A 293 -15.07 -1.04 -22.56
N HIS A 294 -16.07 -1.13 -23.45
CA HIS A 294 -17.31 -1.83 -23.17
C HIS A 294 -17.11 -3.33 -22.92
N TYR A 295 -16.21 -3.97 -23.68
CA TYR A 295 -15.85 -5.36 -23.43
C TYR A 295 -15.22 -5.53 -22.04
N CYS A 296 -14.27 -4.66 -21.68
CA CYS A 296 -13.59 -4.70 -20.39
C CYS A 296 -14.57 -4.48 -19.23
N GLN A 297 -15.46 -3.49 -19.32
CA GLN A 297 -16.51 -3.27 -18.32
C GLN A 297 -17.43 -4.48 -18.18
N ARG A 298 -17.84 -5.09 -19.29
CA ARG A 298 -18.67 -6.31 -19.25
C ARG A 298 -17.95 -7.45 -18.53
N VAL A 299 -16.65 -7.62 -18.74
CA VAL A 299 -15.84 -8.62 -18.03
C VAL A 299 -15.81 -8.34 -16.53
N ILE A 300 -15.75 -7.07 -16.12
CA ILE A 300 -15.88 -6.68 -14.71
C ILE A 300 -17.26 -7.08 -14.19
N ASP A 301 -18.35 -6.70 -14.85
CA ASP A 301 -19.72 -6.97 -14.39
C ASP A 301 -19.98 -8.48 -14.14
N PHE A 302 -19.31 -9.37 -14.89
CA PHE A 302 -19.41 -10.82 -14.71
C PHE A 302 -18.41 -11.44 -13.71
N ARG A 303 -17.49 -10.65 -13.15
CA ARG A 303 -16.51 -11.14 -12.18
C ARG A 303 -17.14 -11.24 -10.80
N ASN A 304 -17.05 -12.40 -10.15
CA ASN A 304 -17.49 -12.54 -8.75
C ASN A 304 -16.78 -11.51 -7.84
N PRO A 305 -17.52 -10.81 -6.95
CA PRO A 305 -18.91 -11.04 -6.57
C PRO A 305 -19.97 -10.23 -7.33
N TYR A 306 -19.59 -9.44 -8.35
CA TYR A 306 -20.44 -8.44 -9.00
C TYR A 306 -21.75 -8.94 -9.63
N PRO A 307 -21.88 -10.18 -10.14
CA PRO A 307 -23.16 -10.69 -10.63
C PRO A 307 -24.28 -10.70 -9.59
N GLN A 308 -23.94 -10.71 -8.30
CA GLN A 308 -24.88 -10.78 -7.19
C GLN A 308 -25.21 -9.40 -6.60
N TRP A 309 -24.57 -8.34 -7.08
CA TRP A 309 -24.65 -7.01 -6.50
C TRP A 309 -25.51 -6.09 -7.36
N GLU A 310 -26.13 -5.10 -6.72
CA GLU A 310 -26.81 -4.06 -7.47
C GLU A 310 -25.80 -3.22 -8.25
N ARG A 311 -26.20 -2.82 -9.46
CA ARG A 311 -25.32 -2.12 -10.41
C ARG A 311 -24.73 -0.83 -9.84
N GLU A 312 -25.45 -0.14 -8.96
CA GLU A 312 -24.99 1.10 -8.34
C GLU A 312 -23.77 0.87 -7.42
N TYR A 313 -23.78 -0.19 -6.61
CA TYR A 313 -22.63 -0.59 -5.79
C TYR A 313 -21.42 -0.97 -6.65
N VAL A 314 -21.65 -1.70 -7.75
CA VAL A 314 -20.58 -2.11 -8.68
C VAL A 314 -19.92 -0.87 -9.31
N ILE A 315 -20.71 0.06 -9.84
CA ILE A 315 -20.19 1.29 -10.47
C ILE A 315 -19.42 2.14 -9.44
N ALA A 316 -19.95 2.28 -8.24
CA ALA A 316 -19.32 3.06 -7.17
C ALA A 316 -17.99 2.43 -6.70
N GLU A 317 -17.94 1.12 -6.46
CA GLU A 317 -16.72 0.41 -6.05
C GLU A 317 -15.67 0.45 -7.17
N VAL A 318 -16.05 0.16 -8.42
CA VAL A 318 -15.12 0.19 -9.55
C VAL A 318 -14.55 1.59 -9.74
N SER A 319 -15.37 2.64 -9.61
CA SER A 319 -14.89 4.03 -9.67
C SER A 319 -13.89 4.34 -8.55
N ALA A 320 -14.18 3.90 -7.33
CA ALA A 320 -13.30 4.11 -6.19
C ALA A 320 -11.94 3.38 -6.35
N ILE A 321 -11.98 2.14 -6.86
CA ILE A 321 -10.79 1.36 -7.18
C ILE A 321 -9.98 2.03 -8.30
N GLN A 322 -10.63 2.55 -9.34
CA GLN A 322 -9.96 3.29 -10.41
C GLN A 322 -9.24 4.54 -9.88
N ILE A 323 -9.87 5.30 -8.96
CA ILE A 323 -9.24 6.44 -8.28
C ILE A 323 -8.02 6.00 -7.47
N LEU A 324 -8.15 4.92 -6.69
CA LEU A 324 -7.06 4.40 -5.87
C LEU A 324 -5.86 3.96 -6.73
N ILE A 325 -6.11 3.25 -7.83
CA ILE A 325 -5.07 2.81 -8.77
C ILE A 325 -4.38 4.01 -9.40
N ASN A 326 -5.16 5.00 -9.86
CA ASN A 326 -4.61 6.24 -10.41
C ASN A 326 -3.78 6.99 -9.37
N LEU A 327 -4.21 7.05 -8.12
CA LEU A 327 -3.44 7.69 -7.05
C LEU A 327 -2.11 6.98 -6.81
N TRP A 328 -2.14 5.66 -6.73
CA TRP A 328 -0.94 4.85 -6.57
C TRP A 328 0.04 5.09 -7.73
N LEU A 329 -0.42 4.96 -8.97
CA LEU A 329 0.43 5.17 -10.15
C LEU A 329 0.98 6.60 -10.22
N CYS A 330 0.18 7.61 -9.87
CA CYS A 330 0.61 9.00 -9.85
C CYS A 330 1.75 9.22 -8.85
N LEU A 331 1.58 8.76 -7.60
CA LEU A 331 2.60 8.87 -6.56
C LEU A 331 3.88 8.11 -6.94
N SER A 332 3.75 6.89 -7.46
CA SER A 332 4.92 6.13 -7.92
C SER A 332 5.62 6.79 -9.10
N ALA A 333 4.88 7.35 -10.05
CA ALA A 333 5.45 8.06 -11.19
C ALA A 333 6.17 9.36 -10.78
N LEU A 334 5.64 10.11 -9.79
CA LEU A 334 6.31 11.30 -9.22
C LEU A 334 7.63 10.94 -8.55
N ILE A 335 7.65 9.85 -7.78
CA ILE A 335 8.88 9.36 -7.14
C ILE A 335 9.88 8.89 -8.21
N LEU A 336 9.41 8.14 -9.22
CA LEU A 336 10.24 7.66 -10.33
C LEU A 336 10.84 8.81 -11.13
N PHE A 337 10.05 9.85 -11.42
CA PHE A 337 10.50 11.07 -12.07
C PHE A 337 11.63 11.74 -11.27
N THR A 338 11.43 11.91 -9.96
CA THR A 338 12.42 12.52 -9.06
C THR A 338 13.74 11.75 -9.05
N PHE A 339 13.68 10.42 -8.94
CA PHE A 339 14.90 9.60 -9.00
C PHE A 339 15.57 9.60 -10.38
N SER A 340 14.79 9.61 -11.45
CA SER A 340 15.29 9.62 -12.84
C SER A 340 15.99 10.93 -13.19
N ILE A 341 15.39 12.08 -12.83
CA ILE A 341 16.05 13.39 -12.98
C ILE A 341 17.31 13.45 -12.13
N LYS A 342 17.25 13.04 -10.86
CA LYS A 342 18.43 12.99 -10.01
C LYS A 342 19.53 12.16 -10.66
N SER A 343 19.21 10.97 -11.16
CA SER A 343 20.15 10.08 -11.86
C SER A 343 20.73 10.70 -13.15
N ALA A 344 19.91 11.42 -13.92
CA ALA A 344 20.34 12.06 -15.18
C ALA A 344 21.35 13.20 -14.95
N PHE A 345 21.15 14.00 -13.90
CA PHE A 345 21.94 15.20 -13.62
C PHE A 345 22.99 15.05 -12.52
N THR A 346 23.07 13.90 -11.84
CA THR A 346 24.15 13.68 -10.85
C THR A 346 25.48 13.51 -11.58
N THR A 347 26.26 14.58 -11.64
CA THR A 347 27.63 14.60 -12.17
C THR A 347 28.65 14.41 -11.06
N ASN A 348 28.53 13.36 -10.25
CA ASN A 348 29.64 12.98 -9.39
C ASN A 348 30.73 12.34 -10.28
N TYR A 349 31.50 13.20 -10.95
CA TYR A 349 32.87 12.87 -11.31
C TYR A 349 33.59 12.69 -9.99
N THR A 350 33.76 11.47 -9.51
CA THR A 350 34.90 11.19 -8.63
C THR A 350 36.13 11.21 -9.53
N PRO A 351 36.99 12.24 -9.46
CA PRO A 351 38.29 12.15 -10.10
C PRO A 351 39.11 11.17 -9.26
N GLY A 352 39.51 10.05 -9.85
CA GLY A 352 40.39 9.09 -9.17
C GLY A 352 39.98 7.65 -9.37
N THR A 353 40.31 7.12 -10.55
CA THR A 353 40.91 5.78 -10.74
C THR A 353 41.14 5.61 -12.24
N ILE A 354 41.98 6.50 -12.79
CA ILE A 354 42.94 6.04 -13.80
C ILE A 354 44.07 5.47 -12.94
N LEU A 355 44.15 4.15 -12.86
CA LEU A 355 45.40 3.48 -12.52
C LEU A 355 45.80 2.67 -13.76
N PRO A 356 47.10 2.67 -14.08
CA PRO A 356 47.67 2.27 -15.37
C PRO A 356 47.47 0.80 -15.73
#